data_AF-A0A1M7GLS1-F1
#
_entry.id   AF-A0A1M7GLS1-F1
#
_cell.length_a   1.000
_cell.length_b   1.000
_cell.length_c   1.000
_cell.angle_alpha   90.00
_cell.angle_beta   90.00
_cell.angle_gamma   90.00
#
_symmetry.space_group_name_H-M   'P 1'
#
loop_
_entity.id
_entity.type
_entity.pdbx_description
1 polymer ?
#
loop_
_entity_poly.entity_id
_entity_poly.type
_entity_poly.pdbx_seq_one_letter_code
_entity_poly.pdbx_strand_id
1 'polypeptide(L)'
;MDNPEQVNFLQWSPFQTSSDYFAPSTKGFMINYRVQNIEGLVAQLKASGVTVLDDIASHDYGKFVHILDADGNKVELWEPSRQ
;
A
#
# COMPACT_ATOMS: atom_id res chain seq x y z
N MET A 1 6.12 15.07 -3.74
CA MET A 1 5.64 15.52 -2.42
C MET A 1 5.85 17.02 -2.39
N ASP A 2 4.76 17.77 -2.54
CA ASP A 2 4.83 19.22 -2.81
C ASP A 2 4.84 20.07 -1.54
N ASN A 3 5.09 19.44 -0.39
CA ASN A 3 5.16 20.09 0.92
C ASN A 3 6.33 19.54 1.75
N PRO A 4 7.57 20.03 1.52
CA PRO A 4 8.76 19.51 2.20
C PRO A 4 8.77 19.77 3.71
N GLU A 5 7.97 20.74 4.19
CA GLU A 5 7.80 21.07 5.61
C GLU A 5 6.89 20.06 6.34
N GLN A 6 6.14 19.24 5.61
CA GLN A 6 5.25 18.25 6.22
C GLN A 6 6.05 17.06 6.78
N VAL A 7 6.14 17.00 8.10
CA VAL A 7 6.74 15.85 8.80
C VAL A 7 5.79 14.66 8.73
N ASN A 8 6.28 13.56 8.17
CA ASN A 8 5.59 12.27 8.14
C ASN A 8 6.32 11.26 9.02
N PHE A 9 5.61 10.22 9.45
CA PHE A 9 6.17 9.17 10.30
C PHE A 9 6.57 7.96 9.47
N LEU A 10 7.73 7.38 9.76
CA LEU A 10 8.11 6.04 9.34
C LEU A 10 7.95 5.12 10.54
N GLN A 11 7.13 4.08 10.41
CA GLN A 11 6.87 3.13 11.48
C GLN A 11 7.31 1.73 11.04
N TRP A 12 8.01 1.03 11.94
CA TRP A 12 8.25 -0.40 11.85
C TRP A 12 7.46 -1.10 12.93
N SER A 13 6.76 -2.18 12.60
CA SER A 13 5.96 -2.92 13.57
C SER A 13 6.03 -4.42 13.30
N PRO A 14 6.24 -5.24 14.34
CA PRO A 14 6.25 -6.68 14.18
C PRO A 14 4.82 -7.18 13.92
N PHE A 15 4.71 -8.24 13.13
CA PHE A 15 3.50 -9.04 13.02
C PHE A 15 3.65 -10.30 13.87
N GLN A 16 2.53 -10.92 14.20
CA GLN A 16 2.54 -12.23 14.84
C GLN A 16 3.14 -13.28 13.90
N THR A 17 3.92 -14.22 14.45
CA THR A 17 4.64 -15.23 13.66
C THR A 17 3.74 -16.10 12.76
N SER A 18 2.51 -16.36 13.19
CA SER A 18 1.53 -17.19 12.46
C SER A 18 0.51 -16.38 11.67
N SER A 19 0.86 -15.15 11.28
CA SER A 19 -0.06 -14.27 10.56
C SER A 19 -0.05 -14.55 9.06
N ASP A 20 -1.24 -14.77 8.48
CA ASP A 20 -1.40 -14.89 7.03
C ASP A 20 -1.48 -13.51 6.32
N TYR A 21 -1.18 -12.42 7.04
CA TYR A 21 -1.36 -11.05 6.56
C TYR A 21 -0.57 -10.73 5.29
N PHE A 22 0.58 -11.41 5.10
CA PHE A 22 1.45 -11.21 3.94
C PHE A 22 0.99 -12.00 2.71
N ALA A 23 0.07 -12.95 2.84
CA ALA A 23 -0.39 -13.72 1.70
C ALA A 23 -0.95 -12.80 0.58
N PRO A 24 -0.64 -13.08 -0.70
CA PRO A 24 0.04 -14.27 -1.23
C PRO A 24 1.58 -14.18 -1.28
N SER A 25 2.19 -13.12 -0.74
CA SER A 25 3.65 -13.02 -0.62
C SER A 25 4.19 -14.07 0.34
N THR A 26 5.34 -14.64 -0.01
CA THR A 26 6.11 -15.58 0.82
C THR A 26 7.14 -14.87 1.70
N LYS A 27 7.18 -13.53 1.65
CA LYS A 27 8.13 -12.70 2.40
C LYS A 27 7.61 -12.44 3.81
N GLY A 28 8.53 -12.34 4.77
CA GLY A 28 8.21 -12.07 6.18
C GLY A 28 7.89 -10.61 6.50
N PHE A 29 7.61 -9.78 5.49
CA PHE A 29 7.31 -8.36 5.67
C PHE A 29 6.40 -7.84 4.55
N MET A 30 5.81 -6.67 4.80
CA MET A 30 5.05 -5.86 3.84
C MET A 30 5.51 -4.41 3.99
N ILE A 31 5.56 -3.67 2.88
CA ILE A 31 5.85 -2.24 2.89
C ILE A 31 4.55 -1.47 2.66
N ASN A 32 4.32 -0.43 3.47
CA ASN A 32 3.24 0.53 3.25
C ASN A 32 3.81 1.80 2.61
N TYR A 33 3.28 2.20 1.45
CA TYR A 33 3.61 3.46 0.80
C TYR A 33 2.44 4.43 0.85
N ARG A 34 2.73 5.66 1.26
CA ARG A 34 1.79 6.78 1.11
C ARG A 34 1.77 7.27 -0.33
N VAL A 35 0.58 7.44 -0.91
CA VAL A 35 0.37 7.91 -2.28
C VAL A 35 -0.61 9.09 -2.32
N GLN A 36 -0.59 9.87 -3.41
CA GLN A 36 -1.39 11.11 -3.55
C GLN A 36 -2.65 10.96 -4.42
N ASN A 37 -2.75 9.90 -5.23
CA ASN A 37 -3.89 9.61 -6.10
C ASN A 37 -3.94 8.10 -6.33
N ILE A 38 -4.60 7.38 -5.42
CA ILE A 38 -4.59 5.91 -5.43
C ILE A 38 -5.31 5.34 -6.65
N GLU A 39 -6.41 5.97 -7.08
CA GLU A 39 -7.22 5.51 -8.22
C GLU A 39 -6.43 5.62 -9.53
N GLY A 40 -5.78 6.75 -9.75
CA GLY A 40 -4.93 6.97 -10.92
C GLY A 40 -3.73 6.03 -10.93
N LEU A 41 -3.08 5.82 -9.78
CA LEU A 41 -1.96 4.90 -9.66
C LEU A 41 -2.38 3.45 -9.92
N VAL A 42 -3.49 2.99 -9.33
CA VAL A 42 -4.01 1.63 -9.55
C VAL A 42 -4.35 1.41 -11.02
N ALA A 43 -4.92 2.40 -11.71
CA ALA A 43 -5.18 2.30 -13.15
C ALA A 43 -3.88 2.10 -13.95
N GLN A 44 -2.81 2.84 -13.64
CA GLN A 44 -1.50 2.70 -14.29
C GLN A 44 -0.84 1.36 -13.97
N LEU A 45 -0.93 0.89 -12.72
CA LEU A 45 -0.39 -0.39 -12.28
C LEU A 45 -1.08 -1.55 -13.02
N LYS A 46 -2.41 -1.53 -13.10
CA LYS A 46 -3.19 -2.51 -13.88
C LYS A 46 -2.79 -2.49 -15.35
N ALA A 47 -2.66 -1.31 -15.96
CA ALA A 47 -2.21 -1.17 -17.35
C ALA A 47 -0.78 -1.71 -17.57
N SER A 48 0.07 -1.65 -16.55
CA SER A 48 1.45 -2.16 -16.57
C SER A 48 1.55 -3.66 -16.23
N GLY A 49 0.42 -4.34 -16.00
CA GLY A 49 0.37 -5.78 -15.69
C GLY A 49 0.71 -6.12 -14.23
N VAL A 50 0.72 -5.14 -13.33
CA VAL A 50 0.91 -5.37 -11.89
C VAL A 50 -0.32 -6.06 -11.31
N THR A 51 -0.09 -7.05 -10.44
CA THR A 51 -1.19 -7.77 -9.78
C THR A 51 -1.75 -6.92 -8.64
N VAL A 52 -3.02 -6.55 -8.76
CA VAL A 52 -3.79 -5.89 -7.69
C VAL A 52 -4.58 -6.96 -6.95
N LEU A 53 -4.42 -7.01 -5.62
CA LEU A 53 -4.91 -8.12 -4.80
C LEU A 53 -6.34 -7.91 -4.29
N ASP A 54 -6.78 -6.66 -4.14
CA ASP A 54 -8.10 -6.28 -3.66
C ASP A 54 -8.61 -4.98 -4.30
N ASP A 55 -9.87 -4.67 -4.07
CA ASP A 55 -10.47 -3.40 -4.48
C ASP A 55 -10.07 -2.27 -3.52
N ILE A 56 -10.11 -1.03 -4.02
CA ILE A 56 -9.79 0.15 -3.21
C ILE A 56 -10.81 0.26 -2.07
N ALA A 57 -10.36 0.05 -0.84
CA ALA A 57 -11.15 0.26 0.36
C ALA A 57 -11.11 1.75 0.75
N SER A 58 -12.28 2.36 0.96
CA SER A 58 -12.39 3.77 1.36
C SER A 58 -12.90 3.90 2.78
N HIS A 59 -12.20 4.69 3.59
CA HIS A 59 -12.54 5.00 4.98
C HIS A 59 -12.42 6.50 5.23
N ASP A 60 -12.96 6.98 6.36
CA ASP A 60 -12.90 8.40 6.75
C ASP A 60 -11.45 8.93 6.88
N TYR A 61 -10.49 8.03 7.15
CA TYR A 61 -9.07 8.36 7.31
C TYR A 61 -8.21 8.08 6.06
N GLY A 62 -8.80 7.64 4.95
CA GLY A 62 -8.09 7.44 3.69
C GLY A 62 -8.52 6.21 2.90
N LYS A 63 -7.82 5.97 1.79
CA LYS A 63 -8.04 4.87 0.86
C LYS A 63 -6.87 3.88 0.86
N PHE A 64 -7.16 2.60 0.70
CA PHE A 64 -6.18 1.51 0.78
C PHE A 64 -6.36 0.52 -0.37
N VAL A 65 -5.25 -0.06 -0.82
CA VAL A 65 -5.24 -1.20 -1.76
C VAL A 65 -3.93 -1.97 -1.62
N HIS A 66 -3.96 -3.27 -1.87
CA HIS A 66 -2.77 -4.11 -1.89
C HIS A 66 -2.39 -4.52 -3.31
N ILE A 67 -1.08 -4.53 -3.57
CA ILE A 67 -0.49 -5.02 -4.82
C ILE A 67 0.57 -6.08 -4.54
N LEU A 68 0.89 -6.86 -5.57
CA LEU A 68 2.09 -7.68 -5.61
C LEU A 68 3.08 -7.04 -6.58
N ASP A 69 4.28 -6.71 -6.09
CA ASP A 69 5.34 -6.19 -6.96
C ASP A 69 5.97 -7.30 -7.83
N ALA A 70 6.92 -6.91 -8.69
CA ALA A 70 7.59 -7.83 -9.61
C ALA A 70 8.42 -8.92 -8.91
N ASP A 71 8.81 -8.70 -7.65
CA ASP A 71 9.59 -9.64 -6.83
C ASP A 71 8.70 -10.50 -5.91
N GLY A 72 7.38 -10.35 -6.01
CA GLY A 72 6.41 -11.06 -5.20
C GLY A 72 6.25 -10.51 -3.79
N ASN A 73 6.69 -9.27 -3.51
CA ASN A 73 6.41 -8.63 -2.22
C ASN A 73 4.98 -8.09 -2.23
N LYS A 74 4.26 -8.31 -1.12
CA LYS A 74 3.00 -7.61 -0.88
C LYS A 74 3.32 -6.18 -0.46
N VAL A 75 2.64 -5.24 -1.09
CA VAL A 75 2.77 -3.80 -0.80
C VAL A 75 1.39 -3.23 -0.57
N GLU A 76 1.24 -2.46 0.51
CA GLU A 76 0.04 -1.69 0.80
C GLU A 76 0.25 -0.26 0.31
N LEU A 77 -0.70 0.25 -0.47
CA LEU A 77 -0.75 1.64 -0.87
C LEU A 77 -1.82 2.34 -0.06
N TRP A 78 -1.48 3.50 0.50
CA TRP A 78 -2.39 4.30 1.31
C TRP A 78 -2.43 5.74 0.83
N GLU A 79 -3.62 6.23 0.48
CA GLU A 79 -3.88 7.65 0.27
C GLU A 79 -4.60 8.22 1.50
N PRO A 80 -3.94 9.09 2.31
CA PRO A 80 -4.58 9.67 3.47
C PRO A 80 -5.74 10.58 3.06
N SER A 81 -6.80 10.59 3.85
CA SER A 81 -7.81 11.64 3.75
C SER A 81 -7.11 12.98 3.94
N ARG A 82 -7.33 13.94 3.02
CA ARG A 82 -6.87 15.31 3.23
C ARG A 82 -7.60 15.86 4.47
N GLN A 83 -6.88 16.02 5.57
CA GLN A 83 -7.33 16.85 6.69
C GLN A 83 -7.20 18.32 6.31
#